data_AF-A0A9X4RLX6-F1
#
_entry.id   AF-A0A9X4RLX6-F1
#
_cell.length_a   1.000
_cell.length_b   1.000
_cell.length_c   1.000
_cell.angle_alpha   90.00
_cell.angle_beta   90.00
_cell.angle_gamma   90.00
#
_symmetry.space_group_name_H-M   'P 1'
#
loop_
_entity.id
_entity.type
_entity.pdbx_description
1 polymer ?
#
loop_
_entity_poly.entity_id
_entity_poly.type
_entity_poly.pdbx_seq_one_letter_code
_entity_poly.pdbx_strand_id
1 'polypeptide(L)'
;MFWTADRIYSQGIEQAQQSIYEFFLETVRCKSPDEVLEDFKNLFVSCNVSNNIEITQALDQILTAYNEKEFFYTLKRCCYILINNWTVSNNLIHIQSLVNIFDHPSIYKKPTSIKLRTLRIWLQMFVKSEDFQSLKLFILNREEHSSPDRNWGNRFASYLLAYQYTNPASPLEQRQAAQRLAQKMKEQFKFELAMYTARIGSQTTFKNPQTNPTSLNNNVINLVTLMLTKKSVLNCQDLAGKLLGNINSFSYYDFKINLLEYLDFSIADAEISDTVQTKIYDGLFDLGSQRHDHPVTTSLVLKSAKYLINELTIADREKPTELFNILLHHTNPLNLVVLLLKILFLNESIRPYLELRVAAIIKYYSQYSESKCKSVIAFIDMLNIALAIYASETRYTIVRMNPYEITPSTAKSNSSSSSNSSDTDISKFDATQYRIFSQVR
;
A
#
# COMPACT_ATOMS: atom_id res chain seq x y z
N MET A 1 -10.21 26.48 39.63
CA MET A 1 -8.74 26.39 39.73
C MET A 1 -8.15 25.12 39.13
N PHE A 2 -8.86 23.98 39.05
CA PHE A 2 -8.30 22.77 38.41
C PHE A 2 -8.18 22.87 36.87
N TRP A 3 -9.12 23.54 36.19
CA TRP A 3 -9.12 23.68 34.72
C TRP A 3 -8.00 24.55 34.14
N THR A 4 -7.38 25.42 34.93
CA THR A 4 -6.29 26.32 34.49
C THR A 4 -4.94 25.62 34.53
N ALA A 5 -4.72 24.73 35.51
CA ALA A 5 -3.47 23.97 35.62
C ALA A 5 -3.34 22.95 34.47
N ASP A 6 -4.42 22.21 34.16
CA ASP A 6 -4.43 21.26 33.03
C ASP A 6 -4.18 21.96 31.68
N ARG A 7 -4.73 23.16 31.47
CA ARG A 7 -4.48 23.96 30.26
C ARG A 7 -3.05 24.48 30.17
N ILE A 8 -2.48 24.95 31.28
CA ILE A 8 -1.10 25.44 31.30
C ILE A 8 -0.13 24.26 31.09
N TYR A 9 -0.46 23.09 31.65
CA TYR A 9 0.33 21.87 31.48
C TYR A 9 0.28 21.34 30.05
N SER A 10 -0.90 21.30 29.43
CA SER A 10 -1.05 20.91 28.02
C SER A 10 -0.31 21.88 27.10
N GLN A 11 -0.39 23.19 27.37
CA GLN A 11 0.29 24.21 26.58
C GLN A 11 1.82 24.14 26.70
N GLY A 12 2.35 23.80 27.88
CA GLY A 12 3.78 23.56 28.07
C GLY A 12 4.30 22.34 27.32
N ILE A 13 3.53 21.24 27.31
CA ILE A 13 3.87 20.03 26.54
C ILE A 13 3.86 20.32 25.04
N GLU A 14 2.85 21.03 24.54
CA GLU A 14 2.74 21.40 23.12
C GLU A 14 3.92 22.26 22.66
N GLN A 15 4.35 23.24 23.47
CA GLN A 15 5.53 24.06 23.19
C GLN A 15 6.81 23.21 23.17
N ALA A 16 7.00 22.35 24.17
CA ALA A 16 8.15 21.45 24.24
C ALA A 16 8.23 20.53 23.02
N GLN A 17 7.09 19.96 22.62
CA GLN A 17 6.97 19.15 21.42
C GLN A 17 7.37 19.94 20.17
N GLN A 18 6.84 21.16 20.01
CA GLN A 18 7.13 22.00 18.86
C GLN A 18 8.62 22.34 18.74
N SER A 19 9.27 22.69 19.86
CA SER A 19 10.72 22.95 19.88
C SER A 19 11.53 21.73 19.40
N ILE A 20 11.16 20.52 19.83
CA ILE A 20 11.82 19.28 19.38
C ILE A 20 11.57 19.05 17.88
N TYR A 21 10.36 19.28 17.39
CA TYR A 21 10.03 19.10 15.97
C TYR A 21 10.81 20.07 15.09
N GLU A 22 10.88 21.35 15.46
CA GLU A 22 11.65 22.38 14.76
C GLU A 22 13.14 22.04 14.74
N PHE A 23 13.69 21.59 15.88
CA PHE A 23 15.06 21.12 15.95
C PHE A 23 15.37 20.02 14.92
N PHE A 24 14.54 18.98 14.82
CA PHE A 24 14.79 17.93 13.81
C PHE A 24 14.53 18.40 12.39
N LEU A 25 13.56 19.30 12.16
CA LEU A 25 13.32 19.90 10.84
C LEU A 25 14.53 20.71 10.36
N GLU A 26 15.18 21.47 11.24
CA GLU A 26 16.39 22.25 10.93
C GLU A 26 17.61 21.35 10.78
N THR A 27 17.82 20.43 11.71
CA THR A 27 18.99 19.54 11.73
C THR A 27 19.06 18.71 10.44
N VAL A 28 17.91 18.20 9.98
CA VAL A 28 17.82 17.44 8.73
C VAL A 28 18.12 18.27 7.48
N ARG A 29 17.94 19.60 7.52
CA ARG A 29 18.27 20.49 6.41
C ARG A 29 19.75 20.86 6.36
N CYS A 30 20.41 20.88 7.51
CA CYS A 30 21.75 21.46 7.65
C CYS A 30 22.85 20.43 7.91
N LYS A 31 22.53 19.24 8.44
CA LYS A 31 23.50 18.21 8.82
C LYS A 31 23.39 16.97 7.94
N SER A 32 24.45 16.14 7.97
CA SER A 32 24.43 14.83 7.33
C SER A 32 23.46 13.88 8.05
N PRO A 33 22.90 12.86 7.37
CA PRO A 33 22.02 11.88 8.00
C PRO A 33 22.64 11.14 9.20
N ASP A 34 23.95 10.87 9.19
CA ASP A 34 24.65 10.22 10.30
C ASP A 34 24.70 11.12 11.55
N GLU A 35 24.97 12.42 11.38
CA GLU A 35 24.92 13.39 12.47
C GLU A 35 23.51 13.54 13.05
N VAL A 36 22.49 13.55 12.18
CA VAL A 36 21.08 13.60 12.60
C VAL A 36 20.70 12.34 13.40
N LEU A 37 21.15 11.16 12.99
CA LEU A 37 20.92 9.90 13.73
C LEU A 37 21.58 9.94 15.11
N GLU A 38 22.78 10.50 15.20
CA GLU A 38 23.48 10.65 16.48
C GLU A 38 22.78 11.67 17.39
N ASP A 39 22.30 12.79 16.86
CA ASP A 39 21.46 13.75 17.60
C ASP A 39 20.18 13.08 18.11
N PHE A 40 19.51 12.29 17.26
CA PHE A 40 18.31 11.54 17.62
C PHE A 40 18.59 10.53 18.74
N LYS A 41 19.67 9.77 18.63
CA LYS A 41 20.09 8.78 19.63
C LYS A 41 20.45 9.46 20.95
N ASN A 42 21.16 10.58 20.90
CA ASN A 42 21.56 11.32 22.10
C ASN A 42 20.36 11.86 22.86
N LEU A 43 19.37 12.40 22.14
CA LEU A 43 18.14 12.92 22.73
C LEU A 43 17.26 11.79 23.29
N PHE A 44 16.87 10.82 22.45
CA PHE A 44 15.82 9.86 22.81
C PHE A 44 16.30 8.55 23.43
N VAL A 45 17.58 8.18 23.33
CA VAL A 45 18.07 6.89 23.86
C VAL A 45 19.07 7.08 25.00
N SER A 46 20.03 7.97 24.81
CA SER A 46 21.07 8.20 25.81
C SER A 46 20.64 9.19 26.88
N CYS A 47 19.68 10.09 26.58
CA CYS A 47 19.38 11.26 27.41
C CYS A 47 20.66 12.05 27.74
N ASN A 48 21.63 12.04 26.81
CA ASN A 48 22.83 12.83 26.96
C ASN A 48 22.44 14.29 26.75
N VAL A 49 23.12 15.20 27.45
CA VAL A 49 23.04 16.63 27.15
C VAL A 49 23.49 16.75 25.69
N SER A 50 22.52 16.87 24.79
CA SER A 50 22.83 17.18 23.41
C SER A 50 23.54 18.53 23.40
N ASN A 51 24.21 18.89 22.30
CA ASN A 51 24.79 20.22 22.18
C ASN A 51 23.74 21.35 22.32
N ASN A 52 22.45 21.02 22.38
CA ASN A 52 21.34 21.93 22.61
C ASN A 52 20.62 21.64 23.95
N ILE A 53 20.92 22.46 24.97
CA ILE A 53 20.35 22.37 26.32
C ILE A 53 18.83 22.59 26.29
N GLU A 54 18.34 23.49 25.42
CA GLU A 54 16.91 23.83 25.33
C GLU A 54 16.08 22.64 24.86
N ILE A 55 16.60 21.85 23.93
CA ILE A 55 15.92 20.64 23.42
C ILE A 55 15.93 19.52 24.45
N THR A 56 17.01 19.37 25.21
CA THR A 56 17.05 18.44 26.34
C THR A 56 16.05 18.85 27.43
N GLN A 57 15.91 20.15 27.71
CA GLN A 57 14.90 20.68 28.64
C GLN A 57 13.47 20.46 28.13
N ALA A 58 13.22 20.63 26.83
CA ALA A 58 11.92 20.33 26.22
C ALA A 58 11.56 18.84 26.38
N LEU A 59 12.49 17.93 26.13
CA LEU A 59 12.24 16.50 26.37
C LEU A 59 11.99 16.22 27.86
N ASP A 60 12.74 16.85 28.75
CA ASP A 60 12.53 16.75 30.19
C ASP A 60 11.12 17.19 30.59
N GLN A 61 10.60 18.28 30.03
CA GLN A 61 9.23 18.72 30.28
C GLN A 61 8.21 17.64 29.89
N ILE A 62 8.36 17.03 28.71
CA ILE A 62 7.49 15.92 28.26
C ILE A 62 7.60 14.70 29.17
N LEU A 63 8.80 14.33 29.62
CA LEU A 63 9.00 13.19 30.52
C LEU A 63 8.41 13.45 31.91
N THR A 64 8.56 14.67 32.44
CA THR A 64 7.99 15.07 33.74
C THR A 64 6.47 15.19 33.71
N ALA A 65 5.87 15.28 32.53
CA ALA A 65 4.42 15.18 32.33
C ALA A 65 3.81 13.83 32.67
N TYR A 66 4.64 12.77 32.77
CA TYR A 66 4.20 11.40 32.99
C TYR A 66 3.07 10.97 32.04
N ASN A 67 3.03 11.57 30.85
CA ASN A 67 2.06 11.25 29.81
C ASN A 67 2.76 10.46 28.70
N GLU A 68 2.70 9.13 28.82
CA GLU A 68 3.29 8.19 27.87
C GLU A 68 2.81 8.44 26.43
N LYS A 69 1.53 8.76 26.25
CA LYS A 69 0.95 9.00 24.93
C LYS A 69 1.59 10.19 24.22
N GLU A 70 1.83 11.28 24.96
CA GLU A 70 2.50 12.46 24.41
C GLU A 70 3.96 12.17 24.06
N PHE A 71 4.66 11.40 24.89
CA PHE A 71 6.01 10.95 24.55
C PHE A 71 6.02 10.08 23.28
N PHE A 72 5.10 9.11 23.17
CA PHE A 72 4.99 8.25 21.97
C PHE A 72 4.67 9.09 20.73
N TYR A 73 3.74 10.03 20.85
CA TYR A 73 3.38 10.94 19.76
C TYR A 73 4.60 11.77 19.32
N THR A 74 5.35 12.32 20.28
CA THR A 74 6.56 13.11 20.03
C THR A 74 7.62 12.29 19.31
N LEU A 75 7.99 11.15 19.88
CA LEU A 75 9.00 10.23 19.33
C LEU A 75 8.61 9.78 17.93
N LYS A 76 7.37 9.35 17.75
CA LYS A 76 6.82 8.91 16.46
C LYS A 76 6.89 10.02 15.42
N ARG A 77 6.42 11.22 15.75
CA ARG A 77 6.43 12.35 14.82
C ARG A 77 7.85 12.73 14.41
N CYS A 78 8.80 12.70 15.35
CA CYS A 78 10.23 12.90 15.05
C CYS A 78 10.74 11.86 14.05
N CYS A 79 10.45 10.56 14.26
CA CYS A 79 10.81 9.53 13.28
C CYS A 79 10.27 9.84 11.88
N TYR A 80 9.01 10.26 11.76
CA TYR A 80 8.40 10.56 10.47
C TYR A 80 8.89 11.86 9.82
N ILE A 81 9.35 12.85 10.60
CA ILE A 81 10.09 14.01 10.08
C ILE A 81 11.35 13.53 9.35
N LEU A 82 12.15 12.69 10.00
CA LEU A 82 13.38 12.14 9.42
C LEU A 82 13.09 11.29 8.17
N ILE A 83 12.12 10.36 8.27
CA ILE A 83 11.73 9.47 7.16
C ILE A 83 11.26 10.26 5.94
N ASN A 84 10.41 11.28 6.13
CA ASN A 84 9.93 12.07 5.00
C ASN A 84 11.05 12.80 4.26
N ASN A 85 12.06 13.27 4.98
CA ASN A 85 13.18 13.94 4.33
C ASN A 85 14.09 12.94 3.61
N TRP A 86 14.45 11.83 4.26
CA TRP A 86 15.35 10.85 3.68
C TRP A 86 14.72 10.04 2.54
N THR A 87 13.39 9.88 2.53
CA THR A 87 12.69 9.26 1.40
C THR A 87 12.80 10.08 0.11
N VAL A 88 12.78 11.42 0.20
CA VAL A 88 13.01 12.32 -0.95
C VAL A 88 14.42 12.14 -1.52
N SER A 89 15.42 12.01 -0.66
CA SER A 89 16.82 11.81 -1.05
C SER A 89 17.17 10.34 -1.34
N ASN A 90 16.20 9.43 -1.35
CA ASN A 90 16.38 7.98 -1.51
C ASN A 90 17.39 7.33 -0.52
N ASN A 91 17.53 7.92 0.67
CA ASN A 91 18.45 7.52 1.72
C ASN A 91 17.90 6.37 2.58
N LEU A 92 17.57 5.25 1.95
CA LEU A 92 16.93 4.09 2.59
C LEU A 92 17.79 3.45 3.71
N ILE A 93 19.12 3.51 3.59
CA ILE A 93 20.05 2.99 4.60
C ILE A 93 19.85 3.71 5.95
N HIS A 94 19.61 5.03 5.93
CA HIS A 94 19.46 5.82 7.14
C HIS A 94 18.10 5.60 7.80
N ILE A 95 17.06 5.32 7.02
CA ILE A 95 15.76 4.87 7.54
C ILE A 95 15.91 3.54 8.29
N GLN A 96 16.69 2.60 7.73
CA GLN A 96 17.03 1.35 8.43
C GLN A 96 17.80 1.63 9.72
N SER A 97 18.83 2.47 9.68
CA SER A 97 19.61 2.83 10.86
C SER A 97 18.75 3.46 11.95
N LEU A 98 17.79 4.32 11.60
CA LEU A 98 16.83 4.90 12.54
C LEU A 98 15.97 3.84 13.23
N VAL A 99 15.44 2.87 12.48
CA VAL A 99 14.66 1.77 13.08
C VAL A 99 15.54 0.90 13.99
N ASN A 100 16.79 0.66 13.59
CA ASN A 100 17.75 -0.15 14.36
C ASN A 100 18.20 0.53 15.67
N ILE A 101 18.05 1.86 15.82
CA ILE A 101 18.33 2.55 17.10
C ILE A 101 17.51 1.95 18.25
N PHE A 102 16.31 1.45 17.95
CA PHE A 102 15.39 0.89 18.94
C PHE A 102 15.77 -0.54 19.39
N ASP A 103 16.69 -1.20 18.69
CA ASP A 103 17.26 -2.48 19.10
C ASP A 103 18.52 -2.30 19.99
N HIS A 104 18.89 -1.05 20.29
CA HIS A 104 20.13 -0.76 21.00
C HIS A 104 20.11 -1.28 22.45
N PRO A 105 21.14 -2.04 22.91
CA PRO A 105 21.15 -2.67 24.24
C PRO A 105 21.00 -1.69 25.42
N SER A 106 21.34 -0.41 25.24
CA SER A 106 21.19 0.61 26.29
C SER A 106 19.74 0.77 26.75
N ILE A 107 18.75 0.49 25.90
CA ILE A 107 17.32 0.57 26.24
C ILE A 107 16.97 -0.41 27.37
N TYR A 108 17.71 -1.52 27.48
CA TYR A 108 17.48 -2.59 28.46
C TYR A 108 18.47 -2.56 29.64
N LYS A 109 19.43 -1.63 29.65
CA LYS A 109 20.40 -1.50 30.76
C LYS A 109 19.71 -0.97 32.02
N LYS A 110 20.31 -1.26 33.18
CA LYS A 110 19.88 -0.67 34.46
C LYS A 110 20.05 0.86 34.40
N PRO A 111 19.00 1.64 34.73
CA PRO A 111 19.06 3.10 34.68
C PRO A 111 19.85 3.65 35.88
N THR A 112 20.55 4.76 35.66
CA THR A 112 21.30 5.51 36.68
C THR A 112 20.47 6.61 37.34
N SER A 113 19.35 7.01 36.73
CA SER A 113 18.44 8.05 37.23
C SER A 113 16.97 7.68 37.02
N ILE A 114 16.06 8.36 37.75
CA ILE A 114 14.60 8.16 37.63
C ILE A 114 14.13 8.56 36.22
N LYS A 115 14.63 9.69 35.68
CA LYS A 115 14.31 10.14 34.32
C LYS A 115 14.68 9.09 33.27
N LEU A 116 15.91 8.58 33.35
CA LEU A 116 16.40 7.55 32.43
C LEU A 116 15.64 6.23 32.59
N ARG A 117 15.17 5.92 33.80
CA ARG A 117 14.27 4.79 34.05
C ARG A 117 12.94 4.97 33.30
N THR A 118 12.29 6.11 33.44
CA THR A 118 11.02 6.41 32.76
C THR A 118 11.18 6.32 31.25
N LEU A 119 12.19 6.99 30.69
CA LEU A 119 12.49 6.96 29.26
C LEU A 119 12.68 5.53 28.75
N ARG A 120 13.50 4.71 29.42
CA ARG A 120 13.75 3.33 29.00
C ARG A 120 12.51 2.45 29.06
N ILE A 121 11.67 2.60 30.10
CA ILE A 121 10.40 1.88 30.20
C ILE A 121 9.52 2.25 29.01
N TRP A 122 9.38 3.54 28.72
CA TRP A 122 8.57 4.02 27.59
C TRP A 122 9.11 3.59 26.24
N LEU A 123 10.43 3.60 26.02
CA LEU A 123 11.04 3.04 24.80
C LEU A 123 10.75 1.54 24.66
N GLN A 124 10.85 0.76 25.74
CA GLN A 124 10.55 -0.67 25.71
C GLN A 124 9.07 -0.93 25.39
N MET A 125 8.16 -0.08 25.89
CA MET A 125 6.75 -0.14 25.57
C MET A 125 6.49 0.27 24.11
N PHE A 126 7.16 1.33 23.63
CA PHE A 126 7.09 1.77 22.25
C PHE A 126 7.53 0.68 21.28
N VAL A 127 8.65 -0.01 21.54
CA VAL A 127 9.15 -1.13 20.74
C VAL A 127 8.12 -2.28 20.61
N LYS A 128 7.25 -2.45 21.62
CA LYS A 128 6.18 -3.47 21.60
C LYS A 128 4.86 -2.97 21.00
N SER A 129 4.74 -1.68 20.73
CA SER A 129 3.50 -1.04 20.27
C SER A 129 3.24 -1.22 18.77
N GLU A 130 2.00 -1.02 18.34
CA GLU A 130 1.64 -0.96 16.91
C GLU A 130 2.30 0.22 16.17
N ASP A 131 2.64 1.29 16.89
CA ASP A 131 3.34 2.46 16.34
C ASP A 131 4.74 2.09 15.84
N PHE A 132 5.46 1.22 16.56
CA PHE A 132 6.76 0.73 16.11
C PHE A 132 6.65 -0.31 15.00
N GLN A 133 5.63 -1.19 15.04
CA GLN A 133 5.36 -2.09 13.92
C GLN A 133 5.07 -1.33 12.62
N SER A 134 4.38 -0.19 12.73
CA SER A 134 4.12 0.73 11.62
C SER A 134 5.40 1.33 11.03
N LEU A 135 6.38 1.67 11.88
CA LEU A 135 7.70 2.15 11.42
C LEU A 135 8.50 1.05 10.71
N LYS A 136 8.40 -0.21 11.17
CA LYS A 136 9.08 -1.35 10.52
C LYS A 136 8.62 -1.57 9.08
N LEU A 137 7.42 -1.13 8.69
CA LEU A 137 6.97 -1.24 7.30
C LEU A 137 7.87 -0.47 6.32
N PHE A 138 8.60 0.56 6.77
CA PHE A 138 9.48 1.36 5.92
C PHE A 138 10.81 0.68 5.57
N ILE A 139 11.13 -0.44 6.21
CA ILE A 139 12.39 -1.18 6.00
C ILE A 139 12.20 -2.57 5.37
N LEU A 140 10.96 -3.01 5.17
CA LEU A 140 10.63 -4.37 4.70
C LEU A 140 11.25 -4.72 3.33
N ASN A 141 11.40 -3.74 2.44
CA ASN A 141 11.88 -3.93 1.06
C ASN A 141 13.37 -4.29 0.94
N ARG A 142 14.15 -4.28 2.04
CA ARG A 142 15.61 -4.50 1.97
C ARG A 142 16.06 -5.93 2.26
N GLU A 143 15.32 -6.71 3.05
CA GLU A 143 15.70 -8.12 3.31
C GLU A 143 15.14 -9.03 2.20
N GLU A 144 15.55 -8.77 0.96
CA GLU A 144 15.56 -9.80 -0.05
C GLU A 144 16.57 -10.87 0.41
N HIS A 145 16.06 -12.04 0.80
CA HIS A 145 16.82 -13.28 1.01
C HIS A 145 17.54 -13.50 2.36
N SER A 146 16.86 -13.52 3.52
CA SER A 146 17.31 -14.37 4.67
C SER A 146 16.45 -14.27 5.94
N SER A 147 15.18 -14.69 5.91
CA SER A 147 14.57 -15.23 7.14
C SER A 147 13.39 -16.15 6.81
N PRO A 148 13.40 -17.40 7.30
CA PRO A 148 12.31 -18.37 7.09
C PRO A 148 11.03 -18.05 7.88
N ASP A 149 11.03 -16.98 8.67
CA ASP A 149 9.98 -16.60 9.63
C ASP A 149 9.21 -15.32 9.21
N ARG A 150 9.39 -14.87 7.96
CA ARG A 150 8.68 -13.69 7.46
C ARG A 150 7.19 -13.98 7.33
N ASN A 151 6.39 -13.20 8.06
CA ASN A 151 4.95 -13.19 7.89
C ASN A 151 4.61 -12.85 6.43
N TRP A 152 3.90 -13.75 5.76
CA TRP A 152 3.55 -13.63 4.34
C TRP A 152 2.78 -12.33 4.02
N GLY A 153 2.12 -11.74 5.02
CA GLY A 153 1.42 -10.45 4.90
C GLY A 153 2.35 -9.29 4.56
N ASN A 154 3.65 -9.38 4.89
CA ASN A 154 4.64 -8.34 4.57
C ASN A 154 4.84 -8.15 3.06
N ARG A 155 4.52 -9.16 2.23
CA ARG A 155 4.50 -9.02 0.75
C ARG A 155 3.52 -7.96 0.27
N PHE A 156 2.49 -7.69 1.08
CA PHE A 156 1.41 -6.76 0.80
C PHE A 156 1.52 -5.47 1.65
N ALA A 157 2.75 -5.08 2.02
CA ALA A 157 3.00 -3.91 2.86
C ALA A 157 2.41 -2.60 2.30
N SER A 158 2.26 -2.48 0.98
CA SER A 158 1.61 -1.32 0.35
C SER A 158 0.16 -1.12 0.80
N TYR A 159 -0.56 -2.19 1.14
CA TYR A 159 -1.88 -2.13 1.76
C TYR A 159 -1.78 -1.89 3.26
N LEU A 160 -0.84 -2.52 3.97
CA LEU A 160 -0.66 -2.32 5.42
C LEU A 160 -0.40 -0.85 5.78
N LEU A 161 0.25 -0.08 4.90
CA LEU A 161 0.44 1.36 5.04
C LEU A 161 -0.89 2.16 5.04
N ALA A 162 -2.01 1.58 4.59
CA ALA A 162 -3.33 2.20 4.64
C ALA A 162 -3.75 2.59 6.04
N TYR A 163 -3.45 1.76 7.04
CA TYR A 163 -3.69 2.08 8.45
C TYR A 163 -3.05 3.40 8.88
N GLN A 164 -1.97 3.82 8.21
CA GLN A 164 -1.25 5.04 8.53
C GLN A 164 -1.77 6.23 7.73
N TYR A 165 -1.95 6.13 6.41
CA TYR A 165 -2.36 7.31 5.61
C TYR A 165 -3.85 7.65 5.70
N THR A 166 -4.72 6.67 5.98
CA THR A 166 -6.16 6.92 6.13
C THR A 166 -6.56 7.36 7.53
N ASN A 167 -5.72 7.12 8.54
CA ASN A 167 -6.05 7.44 9.92
C ASN A 167 -5.91 8.96 10.19
N PRO A 168 -7.01 9.68 10.51
CA PRO A 168 -6.93 11.11 10.78
C PRO A 168 -6.22 11.44 12.10
N ALA A 169 -6.11 10.48 13.03
CA ALA A 169 -5.41 10.67 14.29
C ALA A 169 -3.88 10.52 14.17
N SER A 170 -3.37 10.00 13.05
CA SER A 170 -1.94 9.93 12.79
C SER A 170 -1.37 11.31 12.44
N PRO A 171 -0.13 11.64 12.86
CA PRO A 171 0.55 12.87 12.45
C PRO A 171 0.55 13.04 10.93
N LEU A 172 0.51 14.30 10.46
CA LEU A 172 0.55 14.60 9.03
C LEU A 172 1.78 13.98 8.35
N GLU A 173 2.93 14.06 9.01
CA GLU A 173 4.19 13.51 8.52
C GLU A 173 4.09 11.99 8.34
N GLN A 174 3.47 11.28 9.29
CA GLN A 174 3.22 9.84 9.17
C GLN A 174 2.35 9.52 7.96
N ARG A 175 1.23 10.23 7.83
CA ARG A 175 0.27 10.00 6.75
C ARG A 175 0.91 10.20 5.37
N GLN A 176 1.67 11.28 5.22
CA GLN A 176 2.39 11.58 3.98
C GLN A 176 3.48 10.55 3.66
N ALA A 177 4.28 10.15 4.66
CA ALA A 177 5.34 9.16 4.48
C ALA A 177 4.76 7.82 4.00
N ALA A 178 3.69 7.36 4.67
CA ALA A 178 3.02 6.12 4.34
C ALA A 178 2.37 6.15 2.95
N GLN A 179 1.71 7.26 2.60
CA GLN A 179 1.10 7.42 1.28
C GLN A 179 2.14 7.36 0.15
N ARG A 180 3.26 8.11 0.29
CA ARG A 180 4.34 8.13 -0.70
C ARG A 180 4.98 6.76 -0.87
N LEU A 181 5.28 6.07 0.23
CA LEU A 181 5.86 4.73 0.17
C LEU A 181 4.89 3.73 -0.47
N ALA A 182 3.61 3.74 -0.07
CA ALA A 182 2.60 2.85 -0.64
C ALA A 182 2.43 3.06 -2.16
N GLN A 183 2.44 4.32 -2.60
CA GLN A 183 2.39 4.65 -4.03
C GLN A 183 3.63 4.15 -4.77
N LYS A 184 4.84 4.41 -4.25
CA LYS A 184 6.10 3.93 -4.83
C LYS A 184 6.11 2.41 -4.99
N MET A 185 5.64 1.67 -3.97
CA MET A 185 5.56 0.20 -4.02
C MET A 185 4.55 -0.29 -5.07
N LYS A 186 3.40 0.38 -5.21
CA LYS A 186 2.39 0.03 -6.23
C LYS A 186 2.88 0.33 -7.64
N GLU A 187 3.61 1.43 -7.84
CA GLU A 187 4.23 1.79 -9.12
C GLU A 187 5.35 0.80 -9.50
N GLN A 188 6.19 0.42 -8.54
CA GLN A 188 7.20 -0.61 -8.72
C GLN A 188 6.57 -1.95 -9.10
N PHE A 189 5.56 -2.40 -8.36
CA PHE A 189 4.81 -3.61 -8.69
C PHE A 189 4.22 -3.56 -10.10
N LYS A 190 3.60 -2.43 -10.49
CA LYS A 190 3.06 -2.25 -11.84
C LYS A 190 4.15 -2.38 -12.92
N PHE A 191 5.30 -1.75 -12.71
CA PHE A 191 6.43 -1.85 -13.63
C PHE A 191 6.93 -3.29 -13.75
N GLU A 192 7.14 -3.97 -12.62
CA GLU A 192 7.57 -5.37 -12.58
C GLU A 192 6.57 -6.30 -13.26
N LEU A 193 5.27 -6.12 -13.02
CA LEU A 193 4.21 -6.89 -13.67
C LEU A 193 4.19 -6.67 -15.19
N ALA A 194 4.35 -5.43 -15.65
CA ALA A 194 4.39 -5.11 -17.08
C ALA A 194 5.62 -5.75 -17.76
N MET A 195 6.79 -5.67 -17.12
CA MET A 195 8.02 -6.31 -17.59
C MET A 195 7.89 -7.83 -17.62
N TYR A 196 7.28 -8.41 -16.59
CA TYR A 196 7.08 -9.85 -16.47
C TYR A 196 6.12 -10.39 -17.55
N THR A 197 4.96 -9.78 -17.71
CA THR A 197 3.93 -10.19 -18.68
C THR A 197 4.39 -10.03 -20.13
N ALA A 198 5.15 -8.97 -20.44
CA ALA A 198 5.71 -8.80 -21.78
C ALA A 198 6.77 -9.86 -22.14
N ARG A 199 7.53 -10.36 -21.15
CA ARG A 199 8.50 -11.44 -21.37
C ARG A 199 7.85 -12.81 -21.51
N ILE A 200 6.80 -13.12 -20.75
CA ILE A 200 6.06 -14.39 -20.92
C ILE A 200 5.49 -14.49 -22.34
N GLY A 201 5.05 -13.37 -22.92
CA GLY A 201 4.56 -13.35 -24.31
C GLY A 201 5.64 -13.50 -25.39
N SER A 202 6.92 -13.31 -25.06
CA SER A 202 8.04 -13.42 -26.01
C SER A 202 8.79 -14.72 -25.79
N GLN A 203 8.79 -15.63 -26.78
CA GLN A 203 9.47 -16.94 -26.73
C GLN A 203 11.02 -16.85 -26.76
N THR A 204 11.60 -15.84 -26.15
CA THR A 204 13.04 -15.61 -26.11
C THR A 204 13.58 -15.97 -24.73
N THR A 205 14.45 -16.98 -24.69
CA THR A 205 15.16 -17.44 -23.49
C THR A 205 16.15 -16.37 -23.00
N PHE A 206 15.67 -15.45 -22.18
CA PHE A 206 16.52 -14.45 -21.53
C PHE A 206 17.37 -15.09 -20.41
N LYS A 207 18.65 -14.70 -20.32
CA LYS A 207 19.63 -15.25 -19.36
C LYS A 207 19.36 -14.94 -17.88
N ASN A 208 18.49 -13.96 -17.58
CA ASN A 208 18.06 -13.65 -16.22
C ASN A 208 16.54 -13.78 -16.11
N PRO A 209 16.00 -14.82 -15.45
CA PRO A 209 14.57 -14.91 -15.20
C PRO A 209 14.18 -13.75 -14.28
N GLN A 210 13.36 -12.83 -14.77
CA GLN A 210 12.71 -11.86 -13.90
C GLN A 210 11.80 -12.64 -12.94
N THR A 211 11.90 -12.37 -11.65
CA THR A 211 11.05 -12.99 -10.65
C THR A 211 9.60 -12.56 -10.85
N ASN A 212 8.69 -13.52 -10.69
CA ASN A 212 7.26 -13.24 -10.70
C ASN A 212 6.92 -12.35 -9.50
N PRO A 213 6.33 -11.16 -9.70
CA PRO A 213 5.99 -10.25 -8.60
C PRO A 213 4.77 -10.73 -7.78
N THR A 214 4.16 -11.85 -8.14
CA THR A 214 2.99 -12.44 -7.47
C THR A 214 3.25 -13.89 -7.06
N SER A 215 2.41 -14.44 -6.19
CA SER A 215 2.45 -15.86 -5.79
C SER A 215 1.71 -16.77 -6.79
N LEU A 216 1.11 -16.20 -7.84
CA LEU A 216 0.27 -16.91 -8.81
C LEU A 216 1.12 -17.59 -9.89
N ASN A 217 0.64 -18.71 -10.43
CA ASN A 217 1.27 -19.35 -11.59
C ASN A 217 1.04 -18.51 -12.87
N ASN A 218 1.97 -18.56 -13.82
CA ASN A 218 1.93 -17.86 -15.12
C ASN A 218 0.61 -18.07 -15.87
N ASN A 219 0.08 -19.30 -15.84
CA ASN A 219 -1.21 -19.59 -16.49
C ASN A 219 -2.36 -18.82 -15.84
N VAL A 220 -2.33 -18.68 -14.50
CA VAL A 220 -3.34 -17.93 -13.74
C VAL A 220 -3.18 -16.44 -14.00
N ILE A 221 -1.96 -15.90 -14.02
CA ILE A 221 -1.70 -14.50 -14.34
C ILE A 221 -2.23 -14.17 -15.74
N ASN A 222 -1.86 -14.98 -16.76
CA ASN A 222 -2.34 -14.76 -18.13
C ASN A 222 -3.86 -14.83 -18.23
N LEU A 223 -4.48 -15.79 -17.53
CA LEU A 223 -5.93 -15.91 -17.51
C LEU A 223 -6.61 -14.72 -16.82
N VAL A 224 -6.09 -14.28 -15.68
CA VAL A 224 -6.58 -13.10 -14.96
C VAL A 224 -6.42 -11.86 -15.82
N THR A 225 -5.24 -11.63 -16.40
CA THR A 225 -4.99 -10.51 -17.32
C THR A 225 -5.89 -10.58 -18.55
N LEU A 226 -6.10 -11.75 -19.16
CA LEU A 226 -7.01 -11.92 -20.30
C LEU A 226 -8.46 -11.62 -19.91
N MET A 227 -8.95 -12.17 -18.80
CA MET A 227 -10.31 -11.92 -18.31
C MET A 227 -10.53 -10.44 -17.96
N LEU A 228 -9.53 -9.81 -17.36
CA LEU A 228 -9.56 -8.39 -17.04
C LEU A 228 -9.45 -7.53 -18.30
N THR A 229 -8.69 -7.90 -19.33
CA THR A 229 -8.52 -7.08 -20.55
C THR A 229 -9.61 -7.30 -21.60
N LYS A 230 -10.45 -8.32 -21.45
CA LYS A 230 -11.65 -8.49 -22.27
C LYS A 230 -12.57 -7.26 -22.15
N LYS A 231 -13.32 -6.98 -23.23
CA LYS A 231 -14.30 -5.88 -23.33
C LYS A 231 -15.29 -5.81 -22.15
N SER A 232 -15.54 -6.90 -21.43
CA SER A 232 -16.49 -6.97 -20.32
C SER A 232 -16.18 -6.05 -19.14
N VAL A 233 -14.90 -5.88 -18.76
CA VAL A 233 -14.56 -5.02 -17.60
C VAL A 233 -14.43 -3.54 -18.02
N LEU A 234 -14.01 -3.26 -19.26
CA LEU A 234 -14.11 -1.91 -19.84
C LEU A 234 -15.58 -1.47 -19.94
N ASN A 235 -16.48 -2.39 -20.33
CA ASN A 235 -17.92 -2.13 -20.31
C ASN A 235 -18.42 -1.79 -18.89
N CYS A 236 -17.81 -2.33 -17.82
CA CYS A 236 -18.21 -1.98 -16.45
C CYS A 236 -17.93 -0.50 -16.13
N GLN A 237 -16.82 0.06 -16.62
CA GLN A 237 -16.52 1.48 -16.46
C GLN A 237 -17.54 2.36 -17.19
N ASP A 238 -17.91 1.99 -18.43
CA ASP A 238 -18.93 2.72 -19.19
C ASP A 238 -20.32 2.61 -18.57
N LEU A 239 -20.67 1.42 -18.06
CA LEU A 239 -21.93 1.19 -17.33
C LEU A 239 -22.00 1.99 -16.03
N ALA A 240 -20.90 2.05 -15.27
CA ALA A 240 -20.80 2.92 -14.11
C ALA A 240 -21.01 4.39 -14.50
N GLY A 241 -20.35 4.85 -15.57
CA GLY A 241 -20.55 6.22 -16.09
C GLY A 241 -22.00 6.53 -16.44
N LYS A 242 -22.74 5.59 -17.05
CA LYS A 242 -24.17 5.74 -17.34
C LYS A 242 -25.04 5.79 -16.08
N LEU A 243 -24.79 4.91 -15.12
CA LEU A 243 -25.46 4.92 -13.82
C LEU A 243 -25.24 6.28 -13.13
N LEU A 244 -24.00 6.75 -13.15
CA LEU A 244 -23.61 7.99 -12.49
C LEU A 244 -24.14 9.26 -13.19
N GLY A 245 -24.26 9.23 -14.51
CA GLY A 245 -24.80 10.34 -15.31
C GLY A 245 -26.26 10.67 -14.98
N ASN A 246 -27.03 9.67 -14.51
CA ASN A 246 -28.46 9.78 -14.24
C ASN A 246 -28.80 9.90 -12.74
N ILE A 247 -27.81 10.04 -11.85
CA ILE A 247 -28.03 10.00 -10.39
C ILE A 247 -29.03 11.06 -9.91
N ASN A 248 -28.96 12.27 -10.47
CA ASN A 248 -29.79 13.40 -10.02
C ASN A 248 -31.28 13.22 -10.35
N SER A 249 -31.62 12.34 -11.29
CA SER A 249 -33.00 11.99 -11.62
C SER A 249 -33.55 10.81 -10.83
N PHE A 250 -32.71 10.11 -10.07
CA PHE A 250 -33.12 8.93 -9.32
C PHE A 250 -33.47 9.27 -7.87
N SER A 251 -34.51 8.60 -7.36
CA SER A 251 -34.67 8.41 -5.93
C SER A 251 -33.58 7.48 -5.41
N TYR A 252 -33.29 7.54 -4.11
CA TYR A 252 -32.31 6.63 -3.52
C TYR A 252 -32.75 5.17 -3.59
N TYR A 253 -34.06 4.92 -3.61
CA TYR A 253 -34.62 3.60 -3.87
C TYR A 253 -34.27 3.10 -5.29
N ASP A 254 -34.56 3.90 -6.32
CA ASP A 254 -34.28 3.54 -7.72
C ASP A 254 -32.78 3.33 -7.95
N PHE A 255 -31.94 4.16 -7.34
CA PHE A 255 -30.51 3.98 -7.40
C PHE A 255 -30.06 2.62 -6.86
N LYS A 256 -30.64 2.13 -5.76
CA LYS A 256 -30.28 0.81 -5.19
C LYS A 256 -30.66 -0.33 -6.12
N ILE A 257 -31.82 -0.25 -6.78
CA ILE A 257 -32.22 -1.24 -7.79
C ILE A 257 -31.20 -1.27 -8.94
N ASN A 258 -30.95 -0.10 -9.54
CA ASN A 258 -30.01 0.00 -10.65
C ASN A 258 -28.57 -0.38 -10.24
N LEU A 259 -28.19 -0.14 -8.98
CA LEU A 259 -26.90 -0.56 -8.44
C LEU A 259 -26.79 -2.09 -8.37
N LEU A 260 -27.83 -2.79 -7.91
CA LEU A 260 -27.84 -4.26 -7.88
C LEU A 260 -27.77 -4.85 -9.29
N GLU A 261 -28.52 -4.28 -10.24
CA GLU A 261 -28.46 -4.68 -11.65
C GLU A 261 -27.07 -4.47 -12.24
N TYR A 262 -26.41 -3.34 -11.94
CA TYR A 262 -25.04 -3.07 -12.38
C TYR A 262 -24.03 -4.08 -11.79
N LEU A 263 -24.19 -4.45 -10.53
CA LEU A 263 -23.28 -5.37 -9.85
C LEU A 263 -23.31 -6.77 -10.47
N ASP A 264 -24.43 -7.19 -11.07
CA ASP A 264 -24.66 -8.48 -11.77
C ASP A 264 -23.69 -9.58 -11.34
N PHE A 265 -24.09 -10.34 -10.32
CA PHE A 265 -23.25 -11.35 -9.69
C PHE A 265 -23.10 -12.56 -10.62
N SER A 266 -22.00 -12.61 -11.36
CA SER A 266 -21.65 -13.76 -12.21
C SER A 266 -21.14 -14.94 -11.36
N ILE A 267 -22.03 -15.56 -10.58
CA ILE A 267 -21.77 -16.77 -9.77
C ILE A 267 -22.43 -17.96 -10.47
N ALA A 268 -21.66 -19.02 -10.74
CA ALA A 268 -22.15 -20.18 -11.48
C ALA A 268 -23.14 -21.05 -10.67
N ASP A 269 -22.99 -21.05 -9.35
CA ASP A 269 -23.87 -21.77 -8.43
C ASP A 269 -25.08 -20.89 -8.07
N ALA A 270 -26.28 -21.38 -8.42
CA ALA A 270 -27.53 -20.65 -8.23
C ALA A 270 -27.88 -20.43 -6.74
N GLU A 271 -27.60 -21.40 -5.86
CA GLU A 271 -27.93 -21.29 -4.43
C GLU A 271 -27.03 -20.26 -3.74
N ILE A 272 -25.74 -20.27 -4.09
CA ILE A 272 -24.78 -19.29 -3.58
C ILE A 272 -25.11 -17.90 -4.14
N SER A 273 -25.44 -17.82 -5.43
CA SER A 273 -25.83 -16.55 -6.07
C SER A 273 -27.04 -15.93 -5.37
N ASP A 274 -28.09 -16.72 -5.13
CA ASP A 274 -29.30 -16.25 -4.46
C ASP A 274 -29.03 -15.81 -3.02
N THR A 275 -28.21 -16.56 -2.28
CA THR A 275 -27.80 -16.19 -0.91
C THR A 275 -27.04 -14.87 -0.88
N VAL A 276 -26.08 -14.68 -1.80
CA VAL A 276 -25.29 -13.44 -1.88
C VAL A 276 -26.16 -12.26 -2.29
N GLN A 277 -27.01 -12.44 -3.31
CA GLN A 277 -27.93 -11.40 -3.78
C GLN A 277 -28.92 -10.98 -2.70
N THR A 278 -29.54 -11.93 -2.00
CA THR A 278 -30.50 -11.66 -0.93
C THR A 278 -29.86 -10.87 0.22
N LYS A 279 -28.69 -11.29 0.70
CA LYS A 279 -28.00 -10.58 1.79
C LYS A 279 -27.60 -9.15 1.41
N ILE A 280 -27.13 -8.96 0.18
CA ILE A 280 -26.75 -7.63 -0.31
C ILE A 280 -28.01 -6.78 -0.53
N TYR A 281 -29.08 -7.36 -1.05
CA TYR A 281 -30.37 -6.69 -1.22
C TYR A 281 -30.90 -6.19 0.13
N ASP A 282 -31.10 -7.08 1.09
CA ASP A 282 -31.69 -6.74 2.39
C ASP A 282 -30.92 -5.62 3.08
N GLY A 283 -29.60 -5.77 3.20
CA GLY A 283 -28.81 -4.79 3.90
C GLY A 283 -28.60 -3.48 3.12
N LEU A 284 -28.61 -3.50 1.79
CA LEU A 284 -28.59 -2.27 0.98
C LEU A 284 -29.92 -1.51 1.10
N PHE A 285 -31.06 -2.19 1.13
CA PHE A 285 -32.37 -1.54 1.26
C PHE A 285 -32.59 -0.99 2.67
N ASP A 286 -32.12 -1.68 3.70
CA ASP A 286 -32.08 -1.19 5.08
C ASP A 286 -31.19 0.06 5.23
N LEU A 287 -30.08 0.14 4.48
CA LEU A 287 -29.15 1.26 4.55
C LEU A 287 -29.81 2.59 4.15
N GLY A 288 -30.16 3.40 5.15
CA GLY A 288 -30.76 4.71 4.94
C GLY A 288 -32.16 4.64 4.35
N SER A 289 -32.97 3.68 4.82
CA SER A 289 -34.39 3.51 4.45
C SER A 289 -35.21 4.80 4.50
N GLN A 290 -34.95 5.64 5.50
CA GLN A 290 -35.57 6.95 5.66
C GLN A 290 -35.30 7.93 4.50
N ARG A 291 -34.38 7.62 3.58
CA ARG A 291 -33.99 8.49 2.47
C ARG A 291 -34.36 7.93 1.10
N HIS A 292 -35.14 6.85 1.04
CA HIS A 292 -35.53 6.20 -0.21
C HIS A 292 -36.13 7.19 -1.22
N ASP A 293 -37.00 8.10 -0.77
CA ASP A 293 -37.68 9.08 -1.62
C ASP A 293 -36.85 10.35 -1.92
N HIS A 294 -35.65 10.46 -1.35
CA HIS A 294 -34.79 11.62 -1.58
C HIS A 294 -33.94 11.45 -2.84
N PRO A 295 -33.61 12.56 -3.54
CA PRO A 295 -32.70 12.50 -4.67
C PRO A 295 -31.34 11.99 -4.23
N VAL A 296 -30.73 11.18 -5.08
CA VAL A 296 -29.43 10.59 -4.77
C VAL A 296 -28.36 11.67 -4.81
N THR A 297 -27.47 11.64 -3.82
CA THR A 297 -26.31 12.53 -3.76
C THR A 297 -25.03 11.71 -3.83
N THR A 298 -23.92 12.32 -4.24
CA THR A 298 -22.59 11.68 -4.22
C THR A 298 -22.25 11.12 -2.83
N SER A 299 -22.74 11.75 -1.76
CA SER A 299 -22.58 11.25 -0.40
C SER A 299 -23.30 9.92 -0.14
N LEU A 300 -24.49 9.73 -0.73
CA LEU A 300 -25.24 8.48 -0.64
C LEU A 300 -24.56 7.38 -1.45
N VAL A 301 -24.10 7.67 -2.67
CA VAL A 301 -23.31 6.74 -3.50
C VAL A 301 -22.08 6.27 -2.73
N LEU A 302 -21.33 7.19 -2.11
CA LEU A 302 -20.16 6.85 -1.30
C LEU A 302 -20.52 5.97 -0.08
N LYS A 303 -21.65 6.26 0.58
CA LYS A 303 -22.13 5.44 1.72
C LYS A 303 -22.51 4.03 1.27
N SER A 304 -23.26 3.88 0.18
CA SER A 304 -23.62 2.58 -0.38
C SER A 304 -22.39 1.79 -0.82
N ALA A 305 -21.43 2.43 -1.47
CA ALA A 305 -20.18 1.80 -1.88
C ALA A 305 -19.32 1.35 -0.68
N LYS A 306 -19.23 2.16 0.40
CA LYS A 306 -18.53 1.78 1.64
C LYS A 306 -19.20 0.60 2.33
N TYR A 307 -20.53 0.61 2.36
CA TYR A 307 -21.33 -0.48 2.89
C TYR A 307 -21.04 -1.79 2.13
N LEU A 308 -21.13 -1.77 0.79
CA LEU A 308 -20.83 -2.94 -0.04
C LEU A 308 -19.41 -3.46 0.16
N ILE A 309 -18.40 -2.57 0.23
CA ILE A 309 -17.03 -3.00 0.52
C ILE A 309 -16.96 -3.69 1.88
N ASN A 310 -17.60 -3.18 2.93
CA ASN A 310 -17.60 -3.83 4.24
C ASN A 310 -18.22 -5.23 4.19
N GLU A 311 -19.38 -5.37 3.54
CA GLU A 311 -20.05 -6.65 3.38
C GLU A 311 -19.23 -7.65 2.57
N LEU A 312 -18.51 -7.19 1.54
CA LEU A 312 -17.67 -8.03 0.70
C LEU A 312 -16.25 -8.25 1.27
N THR A 313 -15.91 -7.71 2.44
CA THR A 313 -14.56 -7.82 3.03
C THR A 313 -14.60 -8.10 4.54
N ILE A 314 -14.37 -7.08 5.36
CA ILE A 314 -14.35 -7.11 6.82
C ILE A 314 -15.26 -6.01 7.36
N ALA A 315 -16.22 -6.43 8.18
CA ALA A 315 -17.02 -5.53 8.99
C ALA A 315 -16.24 -5.07 10.24
N ASP A 316 -16.76 -4.06 10.95
CA ASP A 316 -16.05 -3.38 12.05
C ASP A 316 -15.71 -4.26 13.28
N ARG A 317 -16.08 -5.56 13.26
CA ARG A 317 -15.73 -6.56 14.29
C ARG A 317 -14.37 -7.23 14.07
N GLU A 318 -13.53 -6.67 13.18
CA GLU A 318 -12.19 -7.18 12.80
C GLU A 318 -12.17 -8.65 12.33
N LYS A 319 -13.32 -9.17 11.87
CA LYS A 319 -13.46 -10.51 11.31
C LYS A 319 -14.01 -10.42 9.89
N PRO A 320 -13.53 -11.28 8.97
CA PRO A 320 -14.11 -11.40 7.64
C PRO A 320 -15.61 -11.69 7.72
N THR A 321 -16.37 -11.03 6.85
CA THR A 321 -17.81 -11.24 6.78
C THR A 321 -18.12 -12.64 6.26
N GLU A 322 -19.34 -13.10 6.52
CA GLU A 322 -19.81 -14.37 5.97
C GLU A 322 -19.80 -14.34 4.43
N LEU A 323 -20.23 -13.23 3.84
CA LEU A 323 -20.20 -13.02 2.38
C LEU A 323 -18.78 -13.08 1.82
N PHE A 324 -17.79 -12.48 2.48
CA PHE A 324 -16.40 -12.61 2.06
C PHE A 324 -15.95 -14.07 2.05
N ASN A 325 -16.24 -14.83 3.11
CA ASN A 325 -15.88 -16.24 3.18
C ASN A 325 -16.60 -17.06 2.10
N ILE A 326 -17.90 -16.78 1.85
CA ILE A 326 -18.68 -17.46 0.81
C ILE A 326 -18.05 -17.22 -0.57
N LEU A 327 -17.80 -15.95 -0.91
CA LEU A 327 -17.22 -15.57 -2.20
C LEU A 327 -15.79 -16.08 -2.37
N LEU A 328 -15.00 -16.08 -1.29
CA LEU A 328 -13.60 -16.53 -1.35
C LEU A 328 -13.47 -18.05 -1.51
N HIS A 329 -14.32 -18.83 -0.84
CA HIS A 329 -14.16 -20.29 -0.76
C HIS A 329 -15.06 -21.06 -1.73
N HIS A 330 -16.22 -20.50 -2.09
CA HIS A 330 -17.20 -21.18 -2.95
C HIS A 330 -17.32 -20.56 -4.34
N THR A 331 -16.56 -19.50 -4.63
CA THR A 331 -16.46 -18.95 -5.99
C THR A 331 -15.01 -18.76 -6.42
N ASN A 332 -14.78 -18.44 -7.70
CA ASN A 332 -13.45 -18.03 -8.14
C ASN A 332 -13.12 -16.67 -7.49
N PRO A 333 -11.98 -16.51 -6.78
CA PRO A 333 -11.58 -15.24 -6.17
C PRO A 333 -11.59 -14.04 -7.12
N LEU A 334 -11.43 -14.28 -8.42
CA LEU A 334 -11.52 -13.25 -9.45
C LEU A 334 -12.92 -12.60 -9.53
N ASN A 335 -13.99 -13.33 -9.23
CA ASN A 335 -15.35 -12.78 -9.22
C ASN A 335 -15.48 -11.69 -8.14
N LEU A 336 -14.92 -11.94 -6.95
CA LEU A 336 -14.85 -10.96 -5.87
C LEU A 336 -14.01 -9.74 -6.29
N VAL A 337 -12.87 -9.96 -6.96
CA VAL A 337 -12.04 -8.88 -7.49
C VAL A 337 -12.81 -8.00 -8.49
N VAL A 338 -13.56 -8.62 -9.41
CA VAL A 338 -14.39 -7.90 -10.39
C VAL A 338 -15.50 -7.11 -9.70
N LEU A 339 -16.17 -7.66 -8.68
CA LEU A 339 -17.17 -6.94 -7.89
C LEU A 339 -16.57 -5.71 -7.19
N LEU A 340 -15.39 -5.86 -6.57
CA LEU A 340 -14.70 -4.75 -5.93
C LEU A 340 -14.27 -3.67 -6.94
N LEU A 341 -13.83 -4.07 -8.14
CA LEU A 341 -13.57 -3.12 -9.23
C LEU A 341 -14.83 -2.39 -9.69
N LYS A 342 -15.95 -3.10 -9.86
CA LYS A 342 -17.24 -2.49 -10.22
C LYS A 342 -17.63 -1.40 -9.22
N ILE A 343 -17.48 -1.67 -7.92
CA ILE A 343 -17.74 -0.69 -6.85
C ILE A 343 -16.77 0.50 -6.93
N LEU A 344 -15.48 0.23 -7.21
CA LEU A 344 -14.47 1.28 -7.34
C LEU A 344 -14.78 2.24 -8.50
N PHE A 345 -15.33 1.75 -9.61
CA PHE A 345 -15.74 2.58 -10.75
C PHE A 345 -16.92 3.51 -10.45
N LEU A 346 -17.68 3.27 -9.37
CA LEU A 346 -18.75 4.20 -8.95
C LEU A 346 -18.19 5.49 -8.35
N ASN A 347 -17.08 5.39 -7.61
CA ASN A 347 -16.45 6.54 -6.99
C ASN A 347 -14.99 6.24 -6.63
N GLU A 348 -14.04 6.80 -7.37
CA GLU A 348 -12.61 6.56 -7.14
C GLU A 348 -12.12 7.00 -5.75
N SER A 349 -12.79 7.98 -5.11
CA SER A 349 -12.43 8.45 -3.76
C SER A 349 -12.59 7.36 -2.69
N ILE A 350 -13.24 6.23 -2.99
CA ILE A 350 -13.35 5.10 -2.08
C ILE A 350 -12.10 4.22 -2.05
N ARG A 351 -11.17 4.40 -2.98
CA ARG A 351 -9.96 3.57 -3.08
C ARG A 351 -9.17 3.46 -1.77
N PRO A 352 -8.87 4.55 -1.03
CA PRO A 352 -8.15 4.44 0.24
C PRO A 352 -8.92 3.60 1.27
N TYR A 353 -10.26 3.64 1.22
CA TYR A 353 -11.11 2.85 2.09
C TYR A 353 -11.07 1.35 1.74
N LEU A 354 -11.10 1.01 0.46
CA LEU A 354 -10.90 -0.38 0.00
C LEU A 354 -9.53 -0.91 0.46
N GLU A 355 -8.48 -0.13 0.25
CA GLU A 355 -7.11 -0.50 0.62
C GLU A 355 -6.98 -0.72 2.14
N LEU A 356 -7.63 0.10 2.96
CA LEU A 356 -7.72 -0.09 4.41
C LEU A 356 -8.43 -1.40 4.78
N ARG A 357 -9.53 -1.75 4.09
CA ARG A 357 -10.27 -2.99 4.36
C ARG A 357 -9.47 -4.23 3.93
N VAL A 358 -8.73 -4.15 2.83
CA VAL A 358 -7.76 -5.18 2.42
C VAL A 358 -6.62 -5.31 3.44
N ALA A 359 -6.12 -4.19 3.98
CA ALA A 359 -5.13 -4.20 5.06
C ALA A 359 -5.64 -4.95 6.30
N ALA A 360 -6.92 -4.81 6.64
CA ALA A 360 -7.57 -5.57 7.70
C ALA A 360 -7.63 -7.07 7.41
N ILE A 361 -7.91 -7.45 6.16
CA ILE A 361 -7.89 -8.87 5.74
C ILE A 361 -6.48 -9.43 5.94
N ILE A 362 -5.46 -8.71 5.48
CA ILE A 362 -4.07 -9.11 5.66
C ILE A 362 -3.75 -9.25 7.14
N LYS A 363 -4.05 -8.24 7.97
CA LYS A 363 -3.78 -8.27 9.43
C LYS A 363 -4.44 -9.48 10.09
N TYR A 364 -5.71 -9.75 9.79
CA TYR A 364 -6.44 -10.90 10.33
C TYR A 364 -5.82 -12.25 9.93
N TYR A 365 -5.62 -12.48 8.63
CA TYR A 365 -5.14 -13.79 8.15
C TYR A 365 -3.63 -14.00 8.35
N SER A 366 -2.84 -12.93 8.51
CA SER A 366 -1.39 -12.98 8.75
C SER A 366 -0.99 -13.71 10.03
N GLN A 367 -1.96 -13.99 10.91
CA GLN A 367 -1.78 -14.79 12.12
C GLN A 367 -1.69 -16.30 11.82
N TYR A 368 -2.12 -16.73 10.64
CA TYR A 368 -2.09 -18.11 10.19
C TYR A 368 -0.96 -18.36 9.19
N SER A 369 -0.56 -19.64 9.06
CA SER A 369 0.47 -20.05 8.11
C SER A 369 0.06 -19.78 6.66
N GLU A 370 1.03 -19.46 5.81
CA GLU A 370 0.83 -19.21 4.38
C GLU A 370 0.06 -20.36 3.68
N SER A 371 0.34 -21.60 4.08
CA SER A 371 -0.34 -22.79 3.56
C SER A 371 -1.85 -22.80 3.77
N LYS A 372 -2.35 -22.19 4.85
CA LYS A 372 -3.79 -22.08 5.16
C LYS A 372 -4.43 -20.87 4.48
N CYS A 373 -3.64 -19.88 4.08
CA CYS A 373 -4.12 -18.62 3.53
C CYS A 373 -4.03 -18.54 2.00
N LYS A 374 -3.80 -19.66 1.30
CA LYS A 374 -3.62 -19.68 -0.16
C LYS A 374 -4.72 -18.95 -0.94
N SER A 375 -5.99 -19.15 -0.59
CA SER A 375 -7.11 -18.48 -1.27
C SER A 375 -7.09 -16.96 -1.05
N VAL A 376 -6.80 -16.51 0.17
CA VAL A 376 -6.68 -15.08 0.53
C VAL A 376 -5.51 -14.44 -0.21
N ILE A 377 -4.36 -15.11 -0.23
CA ILE A 377 -3.16 -14.64 -0.94
C ILE A 377 -3.45 -14.52 -2.43
N ALA A 378 -4.08 -15.54 -3.02
CA ALA A 378 -4.46 -15.53 -4.43
C ALA A 378 -5.46 -14.38 -4.73
N PHE A 379 -6.44 -14.15 -3.87
CA PHE A 379 -7.36 -13.02 -3.97
C PHE A 379 -6.63 -11.67 -3.97
N ILE A 380 -5.70 -11.45 -3.03
CA ILE A 380 -4.95 -10.19 -2.92
C ILE A 380 -4.03 -10.01 -4.14
N ASP A 381 -3.36 -11.07 -4.60
CA ASP A 381 -2.54 -11.03 -5.81
C ASP A 381 -3.38 -10.68 -7.06
N MET A 382 -4.56 -11.29 -7.21
CA MET A 382 -5.49 -10.96 -8.30
C MET A 382 -5.99 -9.51 -8.21
N LEU A 383 -6.31 -9.03 -7.00
CA LEU A 383 -6.71 -7.64 -6.78
C LEU A 383 -5.58 -6.67 -7.11
N ASN A 384 -4.34 -6.99 -6.74
CA ASN A 384 -3.16 -6.20 -7.09
C ASN A 384 -2.97 -6.10 -8.59
N ILE A 385 -3.07 -7.22 -9.32
CA ILE A 385 -3.02 -7.24 -10.79
C ILE A 385 -4.14 -6.37 -11.37
N ALA A 386 -5.37 -6.54 -10.86
CA ALA A 386 -6.53 -5.81 -11.32
C ALA A 386 -6.37 -4.30 -11.12
N LEU A 387 -5.96 -3.87 -9.93
CA LEU A 387 -5.64 -2.46 -9.67
C LEU A 387 -4.46 -1.99 -10.52
N ALA A 388 -3.40 -2.77 -10.74
CA ALA A 388 -2.28 -2.34 -11.59
C ALA A 388 -2.70 -2.10 -13.05
N ILE A 389 -3.66 -2.88 -13.57
CA ILE A 389 -4.21 -2.73 -14.92
C ILE A 389 -5.16 -1.52 -14.99
N TYR A 390 -6.00 -1.31 -13.98
CA TYR A 390 -7.10 -0.34 -14.01
C TYR A 390 -6.81 1.01 -13.33
N ALA A 391 -5.87 1.07 -12.41
CA ALA A 391 -5.57 2.24 -11.59
C ALA A 391 -4.79 3.35 -12.31
N SER A 392 -4.64 3.32 -13.64
CA SER A 392 -3.76 4.31 -14.27
C SER A 392 -4.11 4.67 -15.70
N GLU A 393 -4.03 5.98 -15.90
CA GLU A 393 -3.92 6.68 -17.17
C GLU A 393 -2.72 6.20 -18.00
N THR A 394 -1.66 5.64 -17.39
CA THR A 394 -0.47 5.21 -18.13
C THR A 394 -0.45 3.73 -18.50
N ARG A 395 -0.48 3.41 -19.81
CA ARG A 395 -0.16 2.06 -20.33
C ARG A 395 1.34 1.99 -20.64
N TYR A 396 2.02 0.98 -20.10
CA TYR A 396 3.36 0.61 -20.54
C TYR A 396 3.23 -0.32 -21.73
N THR A 397 3.65 0.11 -22.91
CA THR A 397 3.71 -0.73 -24.10
C THR A 397 5.17 -0.92 -24.47
N ILE A 398 5.59 -2.18 -24.53
CA ILE A 398 6.93 -2.52 -25.03
C ILE A 398 6.84 -2.60 -26.54
N VAL A 399 7.54 -1.70 -27.24
CA VAL A 399 7.61 -1.70 -28.70
C VAL A 399 8.97 -2.24 -29.11
N ARG A 400 8.97 -3.32 -29.89
CA ARG A 400 10.16 -3.83 -30.56
C ARG A 400 10.45 -2.93 -31.75
N MET A 401 11.58 -2.24 -31.73
CA MET A 401 12.02 -1.41 -32.85
C MET A 401 12.77 -2.31 -33.83
N ASN A 402 12.23 -2.50 -35.04
CA ASN A 402 13.03 -3.09 -36.11
C ASN A 402 14.14 -2.09 -36.47
N PRO A 403 15.42 -2.49 -36.45
CA PRO A 403 16.49 -1.60 -36.87
C PRO A 403 16.22 -1.16 -38.32
N TYR A 404 16.28 0.16 -38.57
CA TYR A 404 16.22 0.69 -39.93
C TYR A 404 17.37 0.09 -40.74
N GLU A 405 17.05 -0.77 -41.70
CA GLU A 405 18.00 -1.18 -42.73
C GLU A 405 18.31 0.05 -43.59
N ILE A 406 19.42 0.71 -43.29
CA ILE A 406 20.07 1.60 -44.27
C ILE A 406 20.56 0.67 -45.37
N THR A 407 19.81 0.57 -46.46
CA THR A 407 20.24 -0.14 -47.68
C THR A 407 21.33 0.71 -48.36
N PRO A 408 22.59 0.26 -48.42
CA PRO A 408 23.54 0.85 -49.34
C PRO A 408 23.16 0.40 -50.74
N SER A 409 23.19 1.36 -51.66
CA SER A 409 22.96 1.18 -53.09
C SER A 409 23.68 -0.04 -53.67
N THR A 410 22.90 -0.89 -54.33
CA THR A 410 23.25 -1.86 -55.38
C THR A 410 24.71 -1.88 -55.87
N ALA A 411 25.41 -2.98 -55.61
CA ALA A 411 26.37 -3.56 -56.54
C ALA A 411 26.29 -5.09 -56.46
N LYS A 412 25.72 -5.70 -57.49
CA LYS A 412 25.69 -7.15 -57.70
C LYS A 412 27.06 -7.61 -58.17
N SER A 413 27.65 -8.59 -57.49
CA SER A 413 28.51 -9.58 -58.13
C SER A 413 28.43 -10.90 -57.36
N ASN A 414 27.93 -11.91 -58.07
CA ASN A 414 27.79 -13.29 -57.64
C ASN A 414 29.14 -13.95 -57.38
N SER A 415 29.23 -14.79 -56.35
CA SER A 415 29.80 -16.14 -56.49
C SER A 415 29.53 -16.99 -55.25
N SER A 416 28.94 -18.14 -55.52
CA SER A 416 28.74 -19.30 -54.67
C SER A 416 30.04 -19.96 -54.22
N SER A 417 30.13 -20.39 -52.95
CA SER A 417 30.59 -21.75 -52.59
C SER A 417 30.57 -21.99 -51.08
N SER A 418 30.09 -23.18 -50.75
CA SER A 418 30.08 -23.89 -49.47
C SER A 418 31.43 -24.01 -48.75
N SER A 419 31.44 -23.95 -47.41
CA SER A 419 31.96 -25.03 -46.55
C SER A 419 31.96 -24.67 -45.05
N ASN A 420 31.50 -25.66 -44.29
CA ASN A 420 31.65 -25.98 -42.85
C ASN A 420 32.60 -25.20 -41.92
N SER A 421 32.14 -25.21 -40.67
CA SER A 421 32.84 -25.38 -39.38
C SER A 421 33.08 -24.16 -38.49
N SER A 422 32.39 -24.25 -37.34
CA SER A 422 32.80 -23.94 -35.97
C SER A 422 33.07 -22.51 -35.53
N ASP A 423 32.56 -22.29 -34.32
CA ASP A 423 33.01 -21.38 -33.28
C ASP A 423 32.42 -19.96 -33.19
N THR A 424 31.83 -19.76 -32.01
CA THR A 424 31.86 -18.55 -31.19
C THR A 424 31.37 -17.27 -31.84
N ASP A 425 30.12 -16.91 -31.55
CA ASP A 425 29.76 -15.51 -31.25
C ASP A 425 28.44 -15.44 -30.46
N ILE A 426 28.54 -15.77 -29.17
CA ILE A 426 27.69 -15.12 -28.16
C ILE A 426 28.33 -13.76 -27.89
N SER A 427 27.84 -12.70 -28.54
CA SER A 427 27.50 -11.43 -27.90
C SER A 427 27.42 -10.30 -28.93
N LYS A 428 26.24 -9.68 -28.98
CA LYS A 428 26.08 -8.23 -28.81
C LYS A 428 24.60 -7.97 -28.67
N PHE A 429 24.17 -7.86 -27.42
CA PHE A 429 22.90 -7.24 -27.09
C PHE A 429 23.01 -5.76 -27.47
N ASP A 430 22.18 -5.33 -28.41
CA ASP A 430 22.09 -3.93 -28.79
C ASP A 430 20.86 -3.31 -28.09
N ALA A 431 21.12 -2.52 -27.05
CA ALA A 431 20.09 -1.83 -26.26
C ALA A 431 19.25 -0.84 -27.10
N THR A 432 19.63 -0.61 -28.37
CA THR A 432 18.90 0.27 -29.30
C THR A 432 17.63 -0.35 -29.88
N GLN A 433 17.42 -1.67 -29.79
CA GLN A 433 16.29 -2.37 -30.42
C GLN A 433 14.98 -2.38 -29.61
N TYR A 434 15.00 -1.95 -28.35
CA TYR A 434 13.80 -1.98 -27.49
C TYR A 434 13.65 -0.66 -26.76
N ARG A 435 12.48 -0.02 -26.89
CA ARG A 435 12.11 1.17 -26.12
C ARG A 435 10.83 0.91 -25.34
N ILE A 436 10.83 1.29 -24.07
CA ILE A 436 9.64 1.29 -23.21
C ILE A 436 8.94 2.61 -23.43
N PHE A 437 7.69 2.56 -23.91
CA PHE A 437 6.85 3.74 -24.02
C PHE A 437 5.80 3.74 -22.91
N SER A 438 5.75 4.83 -22.14
CA SER A 438 4.63 5.16 -21.28
C SER A 438 3.67 6.05 -22.06
N GLN A 439 2.44 5.60 -22.29
CA GLN A 439 1.39 6.44 -22.87
C GLN A 439 0.42 6.85 -21.77
N VAL A 440 0.29 8.15 -21.50
CA VAL A 440 -0.77 8.75 -20.65
C VAL A 440 -2.08 8.73 -21.45
N ARG A 441 -3.20 8.38 -20.80
CA ARG A 441 -4.56 8.33 -21.39
C ARG A 441 -5.09 9.72 -21.69
#